data_AF-A0A1N7B970-F1
#
_entry.id   AF-A0A1N7B970-F1
#
_cell.length_a   1.000
_cell.length_b   1.000
_cell.length_c   1.000
_cell.angle_alpha   90.00
_cell.angle_beta   90.00
_cell.angle_gamma   90.00
#
_symmetry.space_group_name_H-M   'P 1'
#
loop_
_entity.id
_entity.type
_entity.pdbx_description
1 polymer ?
#
loop_
_entity_poly.entity_id
_entity_poly.type
_entity_poly.pdbx_seq_one_letter_code
_entity_poly.pdbx_strand_id
1 'polypeptide(L)'
;MQLIPATAARFGVQDICDPAQNIEGGVKYLRFLLDEFQNPLLVAAAYNSGEGRIYEYGGVPPFPETVGYVAKVVNFQLGLPMPTGKRKAAGIVRDMAAKNTSDAGVIAVEKTGKFVGGVMHF
;
A
#
# COMPACT_ATOMS: atom_id res chain seq x y z
N MET A 1 -8.11 7.46 9.12
CA MET A 1 -7.25 7.96 8.02
C MET A 1 -5.75 7.64 8.14
N GLN A 2 -5.30 6.67 8.96
CA GLN A 2 -3.91 6.13 8.96
C GLN A 2 -2.78 7.16 9.17
N LEU A 3 -2.95 8.07 10.13
CA LEU A 3 -1.89 9.02 10.48
C LEU A 3 -0.69 8.32 11.11
N ILE A 4 0.52 8.73 10.72
CA ILE A 4 1.74 8.37 11.46
C ILE A 4 1.72 9.02 12.85
N PRO A 5 2.31 8.41 13.90
CA PRO A 5 2.19 8.90 15.28
C PRO A 5 2.60 10.37 15.48
N ALA A 6 3.68 10.80 14.80
CA ALA A 6 4.13 12.19 14.88
C ALA A 6 3.10 13.19 14.30
N THR A 7 2.44 12.82 13.19
CA THR A 7 1.37 13.62 12.58
C THR A 7 0.11 13.58 13.44
N ALA A 8 -0.27 12.42 13.96
CA ALA A 8 -1.41 12.27 14.88
C ALA A 8 -1.28 13.23 16.08
N ALA A 9 -0.11 13.25 16.73
CA ALA A 9 0.17 14.15 17.84
C ALA A 9 0.07 15.64 17.44
N ARG A 10 0.65 16.03 16.30
CA ARG A 10 0.60 17.42 15.78
C ARG A 10 -0.83 17.91 15.53
N PHE A 11 -1.73 17.02 15.12
CA PHE A 11 -3.12 17.36 14.78
C PHE A 11 -4.14 16.95 15.86
N GLY A 12 -3.67 16.69 17.08
CA GLY A 12 -4.52 16.51 18.26
C GLY A 12 -5.21 15.16 18.37
N VAL A 13 -4.72 14.13 17.67
CA VAL A 13 -5.22 12.76 17.77
C VAL A 13 -4.50 12.04 18.90
N GLN A 14 -5.22 11.73 19.97
CA GLN A 14 -4.70 11.02 21.14
C GLN A 14 -4.79 9.51 20.95
N ASP A 15 -5.90 9.05 20.38
CA ASP A 15 -6.10 7.65 20.02
C ASP A 15 -6.32 7.52 18.51
N ILE A 16 -5.35 6.90 17.82
CA ILE A 16 -5.44 6.62 16.38
C ILE A 16 -6.44 5.51 16.06
N CYS A 17 -6.83 4.69 17.04
CA CYS A 17 -7.85 3.66 16.87
C CYS A 17 -9.26 4.22 17.01
N ASP A 18 -9.43 5.39 17.66
CA ASP A 18 -10.70 6.10 17.70
C ASP A 18 -11.03 6.68 16.31
N PRO A 19 -12.14 6.23 15.67
CA PRO A 19 -12.46 6.65 14.30
C PRO A 19 -12.72 8.16 14.19
N ALA A 20 -13.35 8.77 15.19
CA ALA A 20 -13.71 10.18 15.16
C ALA A 20 -12.46 11.06 15.20
N GLN A 21 -11.56 10.82 16.16
CA GLN A 21 -10.29 11.52 16.26
C GLN A 21 -9.43 11.29 15.00
N ASN A 22 -9.37 10.06 14.49
CA ASN A 22 -8.55 9.76 13.31
C ASN A 22 -9.06 10.48 12.05
N ILE A 23 -10.39 10.62 11.88
CA ILE A 23 -10.97 11.40 10.79
C ILE A 23 -10.69 12.89 11.01
N GLU A 24 -10.95 13.42 12.21
CA GLU A 24 -10.75 14.84 12.50
C GLU A 24 -9.30 15.28 12.26
N GLY A 25 -8.34 14.56 12.83
CA GLY A 25 -6.91 14.83 12.62
C GLY A 25 -6.49 14.63 11.17
N GLY A 26 -7.04 13.62 10.49
CA GLY A 26 -6.77 13.34 9.09
C GLY A 26 -7.21 14.48 8.17
N VAL A 27 -8.39 15.06 8.41
CA VAL A 27 -8.91 16.19 7.66
C VAL A 27 -8.12 17.46 7.95
N LYS A 28 -7.74 17.72 9.21
CA LYS A 28 -6.87 18.85 9.56
C LYS A 28 -5.51 18.77 8.89
N TYR A 29 -4.90 17.59 8.89
CA TYR A 29 -3.63 17.36 8.20
C TYR A 29 -3.77 17.55 6.68
N LEU A 30 -4.82 16.98 6.08
CA LEU A 30 -5.07 17.14 4.65
C LEU A 30 -5.28 18.62 4.27
N ARG A 31 -5.99 19.39 5.10
CA ARG A 31 -6.16 20.84 4.90
C ARG A 31 -4.83 21.58 4.96
N PHE A 32 -3.99 21.28 5.94
CA PHE A 32 -2.64 21.84 6.05
C PHE A 32 -1.82 21.59 4.78
N LEU A 33 -1.82 20.35 4.27
CA LEU A 33 -1.09 20.00 3.03
C LEU A 33 -1.64 20.73 1.79
N LEU A 34 -2.96 20.86 1.69
CA LEU A 34 -3.60 21.58 0.58
C LEU A 34 -3.20 23.05 0.54
N ASP A 35 -3.15 23.69 1.72
CA ASP A 35 -2.73 25.08 1.84
C ASP A 35 -1.24 25.26 1.52
N GLU A 36 -0.40 24.31 1.94
CA GLU A 36 1.05 24.34 1.71
C GLU A 36 1.43 24.13 0.24
N PHE A 37 0.91 23.06 -0.39
CA PHE A 37 1.42 22.64 -1.69
C PHE A 37 0.59 23.12 -2.88
N GLN A 38 -0.70 23.45 -2.66
CA GLN A 38 -1.65 23.86 -3.70
C GLN A 38 -1.65 22.97 -4.96
N ASN A 39 -1.18 21.73 -4.83
CA ASN A 39 -1.01 20.77 -5.91
C ASN A 39 -1.46 19.40 -5.42
N PRO A 40 -2.52 18.81 -6.00
CA PRO A 40 -3.09 17.56 -5.50
C PRO A 40 -2.14 16.37 -5.55
N LEU A 41 -1.17 16.37 -6.48
CA LEU A 41 -0.17 15.30 -6.57
C LEU A 41 0.83 15.37 -5.42
N LEU A 42 1.30 16.58 -5.10
CA LEU A 42 2.21 16.80 -3.97
C LEU A 42 1.49 16.58 -2.63
N VAL A 43 0.22 16.96 -2.53
CA VAL A 43 -0.61 16.66 -1.35
C VAL A 43 -0.76 15.17 -1.14
N ALA A 44 -1.12 14.40 -2.18
CA ALA A 44 -1.24 12.95 -2.08
C ALA A 44 0.10 12.28 -1.73
N ALA A 45 1.20 12.75 -2.29
CA ALA A 45 2.54 12.28 -1.94
C ALA A 45 2.88 12.58 -0.48
N ALA A 46 2.71 13.84 -0.04
CA ALA A 46 2.99 14.28 1.32
C ALA A 46 2.13 13.56 2.38
N TYR A 47 0.88 13.24 2.04
CA TYR A 47 0.01 12.49 2.94
C TYR A 47 0.57 11.09 3.22
N ASN A 48 1.18 10.44 2.22
CA ASN A 48 1.79 9.11 2.36
C ASN A 48 3.21 9.15 2.93
N SER A 49 4.08 10.03 2.43
CA SER A 49 5.51 10.05 2.78
C SER A 49 5.89 11.06 3.86
N GLY A 50 4.98 11.93 4.26
CA GLY A 50 5.26 13.15 5.04
C GLY A 50 5.68 14.33 4.14
N GLU A 51 5.34 15.54 4.55
CA GLU A 51 5.61 16.78 3.83
C GLU A 51 7.12 17.08 3.71
N GLY A 52 7.90 16.70 4.73
CA GLY A 52 9.37 16.89 4.74
C GLY A 52 10.06 16.25 3.53
N ARG A 53 9.55 15.10 3.08
CA ARG A 53 10.08 14.37 1.91
C ARG A 53 9.84 15.12 0.60
N ILE A 54 8.79 15.93 0.53
CA ILE A 54 8.51 16.70 -0.68
C ILE A 54 9.58 17.77 -0.89
N TYR A 55 10.00 18.44 0.18
CA TYR A 55 11.09 19.40 0.12
C TYR A 55 12.45 18.74 -0.12
N GLU A 56 12.72 17.61 0.55
CA GLU A 56 13.98 16.85 0.40
C GLU A 56 14.23 16.44 -1.06
N TYR A 57 13.19 15.96 -1.75
CA TYR A 57 13.29 15.46 -3.13
C TYR A 57 12.88 16.48 -4.20
N GLY A 58 12.40 17.68 -3.81
CA GLY A 58 11.90 18.70 -4.73
C GLY A 58 10.64 18.27 -5.50
N GLY A 59 9.80 17.43 -4.91
CA GLY A 59 8.60 16.88 -5.56
C GLY A 59 8.16 15.54 -4.99
N VAL A 60 7.50 14.72 -5.81
CA VAL A 60 7.10 13.36 -5.42
C VAL A 60 8.36 12.50 -5.23
N PRO A 61 8.62 11.96 -4.01
CA PRO A 61 9.82 11.17 -3.77
C PRO A 61 9.77 9.86 -4.56
N PRO A 62 10.92 9.31 -4.99
CA PRO A 62 11.02 8.09 -5.81
C PRO A 62 10.82 6.82 -4.98
N PHE A 63 9.91 6.84 -4.00
CA PHE A 63 9.54 5.68 -3.20
C PHE A 63 8.47 4.88 -3.96
N PRO A 64 8.69 3.58 -4.23
CA PRO A 64 7.72 2.77 -4.98
C PRO A 64 6.31 2.79 -4.38
N GLU A 65 6.22 2.83 -3.06
CA GLU A 65 4.96 2.96 -2.33
C GLU A 65 4.26 4.30 -2.64
N THR A 66 4.98 5.42 -2.49
CA THR A 66 4.42 6.77 -2.68
C THR A 66 3.98 7.01 -4.12
N VAL A 67 4.79 6.61 -5.10
CA VAL A 67 4.42 6.69 -6.52
C VAL A 67 3.16 5.87 -6.80
N GLY A 68 3.10 4.65 -6.29
CA GLY A 68 1.91 3.80 -6.40
C GLY A 68 0.68 4.38 -5.70
N TYR A 69 0.87 5.03 -4.56
CA TYR A 69 -0.20 5.69 -3.80
C TYR A 69 -0.77 6.88 -4.58
N VAL A 70 0.08 7.78 -5.09
CA VAL A 70 -0.34 8.92 -5.91
C VAL A 70 -1.12 8.46 -7.13
N ALA A 71 -0.63 7.43 -7.84
CA ALA A 71 -1.34 6.87 -8.99
C ALA A 71 -2.73 6.35 -8.64
N LYS A 72 -2.89 5.65 -7.50
CA LYS A 72 -4.20 5.17 -7.02
C LYS A 72 -5.14 6.32 -6.71
N VAL A 73 -4.67 7.35 -6.01
CA VAL A 73 -5.49 8.52 -5.63
C VAL A 73 -5.94 9.27 -6.88
N VAL A 74 -5.05 9.50 -7.86
CA VAL A 74 -5.41 10.16 -9.12
C VAL A 74 -6.43 9.35 -9.90
N ASN A 75 -6.25 8.04 -10.02
CA ASN A 75 -7.21 7.18 -10.72
C ASN A 75 -8.59 7.23 -10.04
N PHE A 76 -8.64 7.16 -8.71
CA PHE A 76 -9.88 7.27 -7.95
C PHE A 76 -10.55 8.64 -8.16
N GLN A 77 -9.78 9.73 -8.08
CA GLN A 77 -10.28 11.09 -8.24
C GLN A 77 -10.85 11.34 -9.65
N LEU A 78 -10.25 10.75 -10.68
CA LEU A 78 -10.69 10.88 -12.07
C LEU A 78 -11.76 9.85 -12.46
N GLY A 79 -12.18 8.98 -11.53
CA GLY A 79 -13.12 7.89 -11.82
C GLY A 79 -12.57 6.88 -12.84
N LEU A 80 -11.26 6.81 -13.01
CA LEU A 80 -10.63 5.91 -13.95
C LEU A 80 -10.62 4.49 -13.35
N PRO A 81 -11.09 3.47 -14.09
CA PRO A 81 -10.99 2.10 -13.61
C PRO A 81 -9.51 1.74 -13.46
N MET A 82 -9.14 1.22 -12.29
CA MET A 82 -7.81 0.63 -12.12
C MET A 82 -7.69 -0.52 -13.13
N PRO A 83 -6.64 -0.55 -13.98
CA PRO A 83 -6.45 -1.66 -14.90
C PRO A 83 -6.34 -2.94 -14.08
N THR A 84 -7.39 -3.77 -14.12
CA THR A 84 -7.29 -5.12 -13.62
C THR A 84 -6.41 -5.85 -14.62
N GLY A 85 -5.11 -5.91 -14.35
CA GLY A 85 -4.21 -6.70 -15.15
C GLY A 85 -4.83 -8.08 -15.31
N LYS A 86 -4.98 -8.55 -16.56
CA LYS A 86 -5.14 -9.97 -16.82
C LYS A 86 -3.89 -10.60 -16.24
N ARG A 87 -3.95 -11.01 -14.98
CA ARG A 87 -2.96 -11.90 -14.39
C ARG A 87 -2.96 -13.06 -15.38
N LYS A 88 -1.92 -13.18 -16.22
CA LYS A 88 -1.74 -14.43 -16.99
C LYS A 88 -1.74 -15.49 -15.91
N ALA A 89 -2.83 -16.26 -15.84
CA ALA A 89 -2.93 -17.39 -14.95
C ALA A 89 -1.64 -18.18 -15.14
N ALA A 90 -1.00 -18.52 -14.02
CA ALA A 90 0.26 -19.25 -13.95
C ALA A 90 0.41 -20.25 -15.11
N GLY A 91 1.18 -19.86 -16.13
CA GLY A 91 1.32 -20.58 -17.40
C GLY A 91 2.78 -20.67 -17.83
N ILE A 92 3.72 -20.72 -16.88
CA ILE A 92 5.15 -20.93 -17.11
C ILE A 92 5.73 -21.99 -16.14
N VAL A 93 4.89 -22.81 -15.49
CA VAL A 93 5.37 -23.91 -14.61
C VAL A 93 4.84 -25.29 -14.97
N ARG A 94 4.27 -25.48 -16.18
CA ARG A 94 3.82 -26.81 -16.65
C ARG A 94 4.63 -27.45 -17.77
N ASP A 95 5.51 -26.70 -18.46
CA ASP A 95 6.27 -27.26 -19.59
C ASP A 95 7.73 -27.63 -19.28
N MET A 96 8.19 -27.47 -18.04
CA MET A 96 9.54 -27.89 -17.63
C MET A 96 9.59 -29.15 -16.74
N ALA A 97 8.44 -29.69 -16.33
CA ALA A 97 8.36 -30.83 -15.40
C ALA A 97 8.38 -32.21 -16.08
N ALA A 98 8.73 -32.31 -17.36
CA ALA A 98 8.77 -33.58 -18.10
C ALA A 98 10.19 -34.03 -18.54
N LYS A 99 11.25 -33.32 -18.14
CA LYS A 99 12.63 -33.78 -18.39
C LYS A 99 13.53 -33.54 -17.18
N ASN A 100 14.13 -34.64 -16.73
CA ASN A 100 15.27 -34.76 -15.82
C ASN A 100 14.95 -35.00 -14.34
N THR A 101 14.63 -36.26 -14.07
CA THR A 101 15.21 -37.01 -12.95
C THR A 101 16.72 -36.78 -12.83
N SER A 102 17.17 -36.24 -11.70
CA SER A 102 18.23 -36.80 -10.83
C SER A 102 18.91 -35.70 -9.99
N ASP A 103 18.95 -35.96 -8.68
CA ASP A 103 19.83 -35.37 -7.65
C ASP A 103 19.58 -33.98 -7.06
N ALA A 104 19.88 -33.93 -5.74
CA ALA A 104 20.00 -32.78 -4.85
C ALA A 104 18.72 -32.20 -4.20
N GLY A 105 18.27 -32.90 -3.16
CA GLY A 105 18.14 -32.33 -1.80
C GLY A 105 17.37 -31.02 -1.61
N VAL A 106 16.04 -31.09 -1.60
CA VAL A 106 15.19 -30.25 -0.73
C VAL A 106 14.03 -31.13 -0.27
N ILE A 107 13.93 -31.40 1.04
CA ILE A 107 12.73 -32.02 1.62
C ILE A 107 11.61 -31.01 1.45
N ALA A 108 10.74 -31.21 0.46
CA ALA A 108 9.49 -30.48 0.37
C ALA A 108 8.63 -30.93 1.55
N VAL A 109 8.43 -30.04 2.53
CA VAL A 109 7.39 -30.23 3.54
C VAL A 109 6.05 -30.24 2.80
N GLU A 110 5.42 -31.41 2.71
CA GLU A 110 4.04 -31.51 2.26
C GLU A 110 3.18 -30.65 3.19
N LYS A 111 2.49 -29.65 2.64
CA LYS A 111 1.48 -28.89 3.37
C LYS A 111 0.28 -29.79 3.67
N THR A 112 0.36 -30.57 4.75
CA THR A 112 -0.81 -31.16 5.39
C THR A 112 -1.55 -30.07 6.14
N GLY A 113 -2.53 -29.48 5.46
CA GLY A 113 -3.41 -28.47 6.04
C GLY A 113 -4.54 -28.18 5.08
N LYS A 114 -5.66 -28.90 5.23
CA LYS A 114 -6.90 -28.60 4.52
C LYS A 114 -7.72 -27.62 5.37
N PHE A 115 -7.99 -26.45 4.82
CA PHE A 115 -8.91 -25.49 5.42
C PHE A 115 -10.35 -25.95 5.16
N VAL A 116 -11.10 -26.21 6.23
CA VAL A 116 -12.56 -26.45 6.17
C VAL A 116 -13.21 -25.53 7.21
N GLY A 117 -14.12 -24.66 6.78
CA GLY A 117 -14.89 -23.80 7.70
C GLY A 117 -14.10 -22.73 8.47
N GLY A 118 -12.87 -22.38 8.07
CA GLY A 118 -12.12 -21.27 8.65
C GLY A 118 -11.14 -21.60 9.78
N VAL A 119 -10.93 -22.89 10.11
CA VAL A 119 -9.91 -23.32 11.09
C VAL A 119 -8.94 -24.30 10.42
N MET A 120 -7.63 -24.13 10.68
CA MET A 120 -6.58 -24.98 10.13
C MET A 120 -6.48 -26.27 10.96
N HIS A 121 -6.70 -27.42 10.32
CA HIS A 121 -6.45 -28.73 10.89
C HIS A 121 -5.04 -29.20 10.48
N PHE A 122 -4.27 -29.67 11.47
CA PHE A 122 -2.96 -30.30 11.27
C PHE A 122 -3.12 -31.81 11.05
#